data_AF-A0A4Y2LTC6-F1
#
_entry.id   AF-A0A4Y2LTC6-F1
#
_cell.length_a   1.000
_cell.length_b   1.000
_cell.length_c   1.000
_cell.angle_alpha   90.00
_cell.angle_beta   90.00
_cell.angle_gamma   90.00
#
_symmetry.space_group_name_H-M   'P 1'
#
loop_
_entity.id
_entity.type
_entity.pdbx_description
1 polymer ?
#
loop_
_entity_poly.entity_id
_entity_poly.type
_entity_poly.pdbx_seq_one_letter_code
_entity_poly.pdbx_strand_id
1 'polypeptide(L)'
;MASKRKRLNLKEKIDVLEVAEKEKLSVRSLAERSHVGITQISELLKDKEGIRKMWVLDSNENLKFRKTETSEIDEVLMKWFRSARAKNIPVSGVLLQEKAIELGESLGLETFKASHTQMDGWKNSGHVTTYL
;
A
#
# COMPACT_ATOMS: atom_id res chain seq x y z
N MET A 1 -24.65 15.19 -30.37
CA MET A 1 -24.98 14.68 -29.01
C MET A 1 -23.73 14.75 -28.15
N ALA A 2 -23.78 15.38 -26.97
CA ALA A 2 -22.63 15.44 -26.08
C ALA A 2 -22.36 14.06 -25.47
N SER A 3 -21.26 13.43 -25.86
CA SER A 3 -20.85 12.14 -25.27
C SER A 3 -20.64 12.31 -23.77
N LYS A 4 -21.22 11.42 -22.96
CA LYS A 4 -21.05 11.40 -21.50
C LYS A 4 -19.54 11.32 -21.21
N ARG A 5 -18.98 12.31 -20.51
CA ARG A 5 -17.54 12.33 -20.18
C ARG A 5 -17.19 11.09 -19.35
N LYS A 6 -16.42 10.16 -19.93
CA LYS A 6 -15.89 8.99 -19.22
C LYS A 6 -14.84 9.44 -18.20
N ARG A 7 -15.06 9.18 -16.92
CA ARG A 7 -14.02 9.34 -15.89
C ARG A 7 -13.17 8.07 -15.81
N LEU A 8 -11.86 8.23 -15.85
CA LEU A 8 -10.90 7.13 -15.72
C LEU A 8 -10.65 6.80 -14.24
N ASN A 9 -10.66 5.51 -13.90
CA ASN A 9 -10.18 5.04 -12.61
C ASN A 9 -8.63 5.06 -12.54
N LEU A 10 -8.04 4.84 -11.36
CA LEU A 10 -6.59 4.96 -11.18
C LEU A 10 -5.79 3.97 -12.06
N LYS A 11 -6.28 2.73 -12.16
CA LYS A 11 -5.67 1.70 -13.02
C LYS A 11 -5.69 2.09 -14.49
N GLU A 12 -6.83 2.55 -14.99
CA GLU A 12 -6.97 3.03 -16.37
C GLU A 12 -6.06 4.23 -16.64
N LYS A 13 -5.86 5.14 -15.66
CA LYS A 13 -4.93 6.26 -15.83
C LYS A 13 -3.48 5.78 -15.97
N ILE A 14 -3.08 4.75 -15.23
CA ILE A 14 -1.73 4.16 -15.30
C ILE A 14 -1.52 3.44 -16.64
N ASP A 15 -2.50 2.68 -17.11
CA ASP A 15 -2.44 2.00 -18.41
C ASP A 15 -2.23 3.00 -19.57
N VAL A 16 -2.95 4.12 -19.54
CA VAL A 16 -2.76 5.21 -20.51
C VAL A 16 -1.35 5.80 -20.45
N LEU A 17 -0.77 5.97 -19.25
CA LEU A 17 0.61 6.46 -19.09
C LEU A 17 1.63 5.46 -19.63
N GLU A 18 1.44 4.16 -19.38
CA GLU A 18 2.34 3.13 -19.89
C GLU A 18 2.32 3.05 -21.42
N VAL A 19 1.12 3.08 -22.01
CA VAL A 19 0.96 3.09 -23.48
C VAL A 19 1.59 4.34 -24.08
N ALA A 20 1.40 5.50 -23.45
CA ALA A 20 2.02 6.75 -23.91
C ALA A 20 3.55 6.68 -23.91
N GLU A 21 4.16 6.01 -22.94
CA GLU A 21 5.61 5.85 -22.85
C GLU A 21 6.16 4.79 -23.81
N LYS A 22 5.46 3.64 -23.93
CA LYS A 22 5.86 2.52 -24.80
C LYS A 22 5.70 2.84 -26.28
N GLU A 23 4.54 3.37 -26.66
CA GLU A 23 4.16 3.56 -28.07
C GLU A 23 4.41 4.99 -28.55
N LYS A 24 4.77 5.93 -27.67
CA LYS A 24 5.03 7.36 -27.99
C LYS A 24 3.92 8.01 -28.84
N LEU A 25 2.67 7.62 -28.56
CA LEU A 25 1.50 8.07 -29.32
C LEU A 25 1.18 9.55 -29.06
N SER A 26 0.52 10.17 -30.05
CA SER A 26 -0.04 11.51 -29.89
C SER A 26 -1.20 11.53 -28.88
N VAL A 27 -1.42 12.68 -28.23
CA VAL A 27 -2.54 12.89 -27.28
C VAL A 27 -3.89 12.55 -27.92
N ARG A 28 -4.04 12.80 -29.22
CA ARG A 28 -5.26 12.50 -29.98
C ARG A 28 -5.48 10.99 -30.13
N SER A 29 -4.43 10.25 -30.48
CA SER A 29 -4.48 8.80 -30.62
C SER A 29 -4.78 8.10 -29.28
N LEU A 30 -4.21 8.60 -28.17
CA LEU A 30 -4.50 8.11 -26.83
C LEU A 30 -5.95 8.37 -26.40
N ALA A 31 -6.49 9.54 -26.74
CA ALA A 31 -7.87 9.92 -26.46
C ALA A 31 -8.87 9.01 -27.20
N GLU A 32 -8.61 8.72 -28.48
CA GLU A 32 -9.41 7.80 -29.28
C GLU A 32 -9.37 6.37 -28.73
N ARG A 33 -8.16 5.84 -28.42
CA ARG A 33 -7.99 4.48 -27.88
C ARG A 33 -8.65 4.29 -26.52
N SER A 34 -8.60 5.33 -25.67
CA SER A 34 -9.14 5.26 -24.31
C SER A 34 -10.63 5.61 -24.22
N HIS A 35 -11.20 6.13 -25.33
CA HIS A 35 -12.53 6.73 -25.40
C HIS A 35 -12.72 7.87 -24.38
N VAL A 36 -11.73 8.77 -24.32
CA VAL A 36 -11.67 9.88 -23.36
C VAL A 36 -11.46 11.20 -24.10
N GLY A 37 -11.89 12.32 -23.53
CA GLY A 37 -11.62 13.64 -24.10
C GLY A 37 -10.12 13.98 -24.13
N ILE A 38 -9.69 14.68 -25.18
CA ILE A 38 -8.29 15.14 -25.39
C ILE A 38 -7.78 15.93 -24.18
N THR A 39 -8.61 16.82 -23.62
CA THR A 39 -8.26 17.63 -22.45
C THR A 39 -7.89 16.78 -21.25
N GLN A 40 -8.63 15.69 -21.00
CA GLN A 40 -8.40 14.81 -19.86
C GLN A 40 -7.11 13.99 -20.04
N ILE A 41 -6.75 13.58 -21.26
CA ILE A 41 -5.44 12.96 -21.53
C ILE A 41 -4.30 13.97 -21.33
N SER A 42 -4.48 15.22 -21.78
CA SER A 42 -3.49 16.29 -21.58
C SER A 42 -3.24 16.58 -20.10
N GLU A 43 -4.29 16.71 -19.30
CA GLU A 43 -4.20 16.88 -17.84
C GLU A 43 -3.54 15.67 -17.16
N LEU A 44 -3.90 14.45 -17.59
CA LEU A 44 -3.33 13.20 -17.08
C LEU A 44 -1.82 13.10 -17.37
N LEU A 45 -1.36 13.52 -18.55
CA LEU A 45 0.07 13.52 -18.89
C LEU A 45 0.86 14.60 -18.13
N LYS A 46 0.22 15.73 -17.80
CA LYS A 46 0.83 16.78 -16.95
C LYS A 46 1.03 16.28 -15.52
N ASP A 47 0.04 15.58 -14.96
CA ASP A 47 0.09 15.03 -13.60
C ASP A 47 0.54 13.56 -13.54
N LYS A 48 1.39 13.14 -14.48
CA LYS A 48 1.86 11.74 -14.55
C LYS A 48 2.58 11.29 -13.28
N GLU A 49 3.30 12.20 -12.62
CA GLU A 49 4.03 11.90 -11.39
C GLU A 49 3.09 11.75 -10.20
N GLY A 50 2.08 12.61 -10.06
CA GLY A 50 1.07 12.52 -9.01
C GLY A 50 0.27 11.22 -9.12
N ILE A 51 -0.13 10.85 -10.34
CA ILE A 51 -0.87 9.61 -10.61
C ILE A 51 -0.01 8.37 -10.30
N ARG A 52 1.27 8.36 -10.68
CA ARG A 52 2.20 7.26 -10.33
C ARG A 52 2.41 7.15 -8.83
N LYS A 53 2.61 8.26 -8.13
CA LYS A 53 2.71 8.26 -6.65
C LYS A 53 1.44 7.70 -6.03
N MET A 54 0.27 8.13 -6.51
CA MET A 54 -1.01 7.62 -6.02
C MET A 54 -1.17 6.13 -6.29
N TRP A 55 -0.74 5.62 -7.46
CA TRP A 55 -0.74 4.17 -7.76
C TRP A 55 0.19 3.37 -6.86
N VAL A 56 1.38 3.90 -6.55
CA VAL A 56 2.30 3.27 -5.60
C VAL A 56 1.70 3.26 -4.20
N LEU A 57 1.08 4.36 -3.76
CA LEU A 57 0.39 4.46 -2.47
C LEU A 57 -0.86 3.57 -2.38
N ASP A 58 -1.59 3.41 -3.48
CA ASP A 58 -2.79 2.57 -3.60
C ASP A 58 -2.44 1.07 -3.70
N SER A 59 -1.36 0.73 -4.39
CA SER A 59 -0.77 -0.63 -4.33
C SER A 59 -0.24 -0.93 -2.92
N ASN A 60 0.10 0.12 -2.17
CA ASN A 60 0.41 0.11 -0.75
C ASN A 60 -0.83 0.22 0.14
N GLU A 61 -2.04 -0.08 -0.32
CA GLU A 61 -3.16 -0.27 0.61
C GLU A 61 -2.95 -1.47 1.55
N ASN A 62 -2.00 -2.37 1.27
CA ASN A 62 -1.44 -3.32 2.25
C ASN A 62 -0.47 -2.68 3.28
N LEU A 63 -0.03 -1.44 3.03
CA LEU A 63 0.76 -0.57 3.91
C LEU A 63 -0.05 0.65 4.41
N LYS A 64 -1.37 0.51 4.56
CA LYS A 64 -2.22 1.42 5.37
C LYS A 64 -1.89 1.38 6.88
N PHE A 65 -0.66 1.04 7.26
CA PHE A 65 -0.17 1.40 8.58
C PHE A 65 0.11 2.89 8.54
N ARG A 66 -0.83 3.66 9.12
CA ARG A 66 -0.61 5.02 9.60
C ARG A 66 0.82 5.13 10.12
N LYS A 67 1.61 6.07 9.60
CA LYS A 67 2.85 6.53 10.24
C LYS A 67 2.52 7.22 11.57
N THR A 68 2.15 6.43 12.58
CA THR A 68 2.19 6.79 14.00
C THR A 68 3.51 6.26 14.58
N GLU A 69 3.98 6.74 15.72
CA GLU A 69 5.20 6.22 16.40
C GLU A 69 5.17 4.68 16.57
N THR A 70 3.99 4.08 16.59
CA THR A 70 3.77 2.63 16.56
C THR A 70 4.27 1.93 15.29
N SER A 71 4.52 2.66 14.19
CA SER A 71 4.93 2.08 12.90
C SER A 71 6.36 1.58 12.92
N GLU A 72 7.23 2.21 13.70
CA GLU A 72 8.62 1.76 13.83
C GLU A 72 8.68 0.45 14.61
N ILE A 73 7.90 0.35 15.71
CA ILE A 73 7.69 -0.92 16.42
C ILE A 73 7.12 -1.97 15.48
N ASP A 74 6.07 -1.63 14.73
CA ASP A 74 5.40 -2.56 13.83
C ASP A 74 6.37 -3.08 12.75
N GLU A 75 7.21 -2.22 12.16
CA GLU A 75 8.23 -2.61 11.17
C GLU A 75 9.31 -3.53 11.74
N VAL A 76 9.86 -3.20 12.92
CA VAL A 76 10.91 -3.99 13.57
C VAL A 76 10.36 -5.36 14.00
N LEU A 77 9.15 -5.38 14.56
CA LEU A 77 8.48 -6.60 14.98
C LEU A 77 8.13 -7.49 13.77
N MET A 78 7.72 -6.91 12.64
CA MET A 78 7.51 -7.66 11.39
C MET A 78 8.80 -8.25 10.81
N LYS A 79 9.93 -7.54 10.88
CA LYS A 79 11.25 -8.09 10.49
C LYS A 79 11.66 -9.27 11.37
N TRP A 80 11.42 -9.17 12.69
CA TRP A 80 11.68 -10.26 13.61
C TRP A 80 10.78 -11.47 13.31
N PHE A 81 9.47 -11.26 13.11
CA PHE A 81 8.52 -12.32 12.79
C PHE A 81 8.93 -13.09 11.52
N ARG A 82 9.29 -12.37 10.46
CA ARG A 82 9.80 -12.99 9.21
C ARG A 82 11.06 -13.81 9.45
N SER A 83 11.98 -13.31 10.28
CA SER A 83 13.22 -14.02 10.62
C SER A 83 12.96 -15.29 11.43
N ALA A 84 11.99 -15.26 12.36
CA ALA A 84 11.58 -16.42 13.14
C ALA A 84 10.90 -17.48 12.25
N ARG A 85 10.01 -17.06 11.35
CA ARG A 85 9.37 -17.95 10.36
C ARG A 85 10.37 -18.56 9.38
N ALA A 86 11.37 -17.79 8.92
CA ALA A 86 12.46 -18.31 8.08
C ALA A 86 13.28 -19.39 8.79
N LYS A 87 13.33 -19.36 10.13
CA LYS A 87 13.97 -20.40 10.97
C LYS A 87 12.99 -21.53 11.35
N ASN A 88 11.80 -21.57 10.75
CA ASN A 88 10.71 -22.50 11.09
C ASN A 88 10.29 -22.48 12.57
N ILE A 89 10.49 -21.35 13.25
CA ILE A 89 10.06 -21.19 14.64
C ILE A 89 8.56 -20.86 14.63
N PRO A 90 7.71 -21.65 15.32
CA PRO A 90 6.31 -21.29 15.50
C PRO A 90 6.23 -20.09 16.44
N VAL A 91 5.86 -18.94 15.90
CA VAL A 91 5.62 -17.73 16.69
C VAL A 91 4.16 -17.72 17.09
N SER A 92 3.87 -17.86 18.38
CA SER A 92 2.51 -17.74 18.94
C SER A 92 2.06 -16.27 19.00
N GLY A 93 0.75 -16.03 19.09
CA GLY A 93 0.22 -14.66 19.22
C GLY A 93 0.67 -13.99 20.51
N VAL A 94 0.89 -14.78 21.56
CA VAL A 94 1.44 -14.33 22.85
C VAL A 94 2.92 -13.95 22.70
N LEU A 95 3.71 -14.77 22.01
CA LEU A 95 5.13 -14.47 21.75
C LEU A 95 5.29 -13.18 20.93
N LEU A 96 4.36 -12.93 20.00
CA LEU A 96 4.31 -11.70 19.22
C LEU A 96 3.97 -10.48 20.09
N GLN A 97 3.10 -10.63 21.09
CA GLN A 97 2.76 -9.58 22.07
C GLN A 97 3.95 -9.22 22.95
N GLU A 98 4.59 -10.22 23.54
CA GLU A 98 5.77 -10.03 24.38
C GLU A 98 6.87 -9.30 23.60
N LYS A 99 7.12 -9.73 22.35
CA LYS A 99 8.10 -9.07 21.49
C LYS A 99 7.72 -7.63 21.14
N ALA A 100 6.43 -7.33 20.96
CA ALA A 100 5.97 -5.97 20.72
C ALA A 100 6.22 -5.05 21.92
N ILE A 101 5.99 -5.55 23.12
CA ILE A 101 6.21 -4.81 24.38
C ILE A 101 7.70 -4.57 24.58
N GLU A 102 8.55 -5.61 24.43
CA GLU A 102 10.01 -5.48 24.52
C GLU A 102 10.57 -4.45 23.54
N LEU A 103 10.05 -4.41 22.32
CA LEU A 103 10.46 -3.44 21.31
C LEU A 103 9.97 -2.03 21.64
N GLY A 104 8.76 -1.88 22.20
CA GLY A 104 8.26 -0.60 22.68
C GLY A 104 9.09 -0.04 23.84
N GLU A 105 9.45 -0.88 24.81
CA GLU A 105 10.33 -0.51 25.93
C GLU A 105 11.73 -0.11 25.42
N SER A 106 12.30 -0.88 24.49
CA SER A 106 13.61 -0.59 23.89
C SER A 106 13.65 0.75 23.13
N LEU A 107 12.50 1.22 22.64
CA LEU A 107 12.34 2.48 21.93
C LEU A 107 11.91 3.65 22.84
N GLY A 108 11.84 3.43 24.16
CA GLY A 108 11.45 4.46 25.13
C GLY A 108 9.95 4.77 25.18
N LEU A 109 9.12 3.90 24.59
CA LEU A 109 7.66 4.00 24.60
C LEU A 109 7.08 3.17 25.75
N GLU A 110 7.36 3.59 26.99
CA GLU A 110 6.89 2.91 28.22
C GLU A 110 5.35 2.83 28.35
N THR A 111 4.62 3.61 27.54
CA THR A 111 3.14 3.58 27.49
C THR A 111 2.59 2.71 26.36
N PHE A 112 3.45 2.01 25.59
CA PHE A 112 3.01 1.13 24.52
C PHE A 112 2.29 -0.09 25.09
N LYS A 113 0.96 -0.03 25.11
CA LYS A 113 0.12 -1.21 25.31
C LYS A 113 -0.19 -1.82 23.96
N ALA A 114 0.36 -3.01 23.71
CA ALA A 114 -0.12 -3.89 22.64
C ALA A 114 -1.57 -4.30 22.94
N SER A 115 -2.53 -3.42 22.62
CA SER A 115 -3.94 -3.69 22.86
C SER A 115 -4.40 -4.88 22.01
N HIS A 116 -5.37 -5.64 22.53
CA HIS A 116 -5.96 -6.76 21.79
C HIS A 116 -6.41 -6.35 20.37
N THR A 117 -6.93 -5.13 20.24
CA THR A 117 -7.34 -4.51 18.97
C THR A 117 -6.18 -4.31 17.99
N GLN A 118 -4.99 -3.93 18.48
CA GLN A 118 -3.79 -3.79 17.64
C GLN A 118 -3.30 -5.16 17.15
N MET A 119 -3.36 -6.16 18.02
CA MET A 119 -3.04 -7.57 17.69
C MET A 119 -4.03 -8.19 16.70
N ASP A 120 -5.31 -7.87 16.78
CA ASP A 120 -6.31 -8.35 15.82
C ASP A 120 -6.12 -7.73 14.43
N GLY A 121 -5.67 -6.47 14.36
CA GLY A 121 -5.27 -5.84 13.10
C GLY A 121 -4.12 -6.59 12.42
N TRP A 122 -3.17 -7.10 13.20
CA TRP A 122 -2.04 -7.89 12.72
C TRP A 122 -2.42 -9.29 12.25
N LYS A 123 -3.41 -9.92 12.90
CA LYS A 123 -3.98 -11.20 12.45
C LYS A 123 -4.71 -11.03 11.11
N ASN A 124 -5.44 -9.92 10.95
CA ASN A 124 -6.27 -9.65 9.77
C ASN A 124 -5.49 -9.11 8.55
N SER A 125 -4.25 -8.66 8.71
CA SER A 125 -3.41 -8.13 7.61
C SER A 125 -2.78 -9.22 6.72
N GLY A 126 -3.20 -10.48 6.85
CA GLY A 126 -2.83 -11.55 5.91
C GLY A 126 -1.42 -12.13 6.10
N HIS A 127 -0.71 -11.80 7.18
CA HIS A 127 0.63 -12.34 7.47
C HIS A 127 0.66 -13.45 8.54
N VAL A 128 -0.40 -13.56 9.35
CA VAL A 128 -0.53 -14.58 10.39
C VAL A 128 -1.68 -15.51 10.01
N THR A 129 -1.52 -16.23 8.92
CA THR A 129 -2.39 -17.38 8.64
C THR A 129 -1.94 -18.53 9.54
N THR A 130 -2.86 -18.95 10.40
CA THR A 130 -2.93 -20.27 11.03
C THR A 130 -1.98 -20.51 12.22
N TYR A 131 -2.54 -20.41 13.43
CA TYR A 131 -2.06 -21.17 14.58
C TYR A 131 -2.65 -22.59 14.48
N LEU A 132 -1.80 -23.57 14.20
CA LEU A 132 -1.89 -24.93 14.73
C LEU A 132 -0.48 -25.32 15.19
#